data_AF-M2AVI5-F1
#
_entry.id   AF-M2AVI5-F1
#
_cell.length_a   1.000
_cell.length_b   1.000
_cell.length_c   1.000
_cell.angle_alpha   90.00
_cell.angle_beta   90.00
_cell.angle_gamma   90.00
#
_symmetry.space_group_name_H-M   'P 1'
#
loop_
_entity.id
_entity.type
_entity.pdbx_description
1 polymer ?
#
loop_
_entity_poly.entity_id
_entity_poly.type
_entity_poly.pdbx_seq_one_letter_code
_entity_poly.pdbx_strand_id
1 'polypeptide(L)'
;MHAIRIGMLIGLLACLPSPHQRIEVASQPSLDQIQRVEPAARTIADTTDHRGRWAILDADRIPLGSVARTLPEANGSVGYRGPTEALLLFDQQNIVRSIAVLQSHDTDEHVDAVKDSPEFLKQFQGLTWGGKLADGSVPEIDGVSGATLTSLAMAGGILSRLGVATGSLVFPEPLTLAEAQTFFPTASQIHGNRMAVVKDESGTKLGYLVRTGALVDDEIGYQGPTSALIGLDLEHRLLRPKIRHSFDNEPYVDYVRQERSFWKRFEGLTLEELAAFDPPAEEVEGVSGATMTSMAVAYTLPRFATELLADEEWKTLGQTPFQKQLHTLQESIQTTRLSDADIATLVALVLLPLLIRFGAMRQTWLRRLWLFAVWLVIGLYAGNLLSLALLAGWATSGVTWQLALGLVVLAIVSVIIPPTRRGNPYCNHLCPHGAAQQLIRPKSNSRRKWNLPSWLSKPLGFLPAVTLLLVYLALLIRPATDVSFVEPFHGYLWHLASLSAIAWTISTLAIACFVPMAYCRLGCPTGRLLDWLRLKGTSQQISRMDLAVAGLLLFAYSYRILIR
;
A
#
# COMPACT_ATOMS: atom_id res chain seq x y z
N MET A 1 -5.16 33.87 9.39
CA MET A 1 -4.28 33.74 8.20
C MET A 1 -3.48 32.44 8.16
N HIS A 2 -2.62 32.10 9.12
CA HIS A 2 -1.83 30.86 9.04
C HIS A 2 -2.67 29.57 9.02
N ALA A 3 -3.75 29.50 9.81
CA ALA A 3 -4.69 28.38 9.74
C ALA A 3 -5.31 28.23 8.34
N ILE A 4 -5.60 29.34 7.64
CA ILE A 4 -6.12 29.34 6.26
C ILE A 4 -5.06 28.80 5.30
N ARG A 5 -3.78 29.19 5.44
CA ARG A 5 -2.68 28.66 4.62
C ARG A 5 -2.50 27.15 4.80
N ILE A 6 -2.55 26.67 6.04
CA ILE A 6 -2.49 25.24 6.34
C ILE A 6 -3.72 24.52 5.75
N GLY A 7 -4.92 25.08 5.91
CA GLY A 7 -6.14 24.54 5.33
C GLY A 7 -6.08 24.47 3.79
N MET A 8 -5.55 25.49 3.13
CA MET A 8 -5.34 25.47 1.67
C MET A 8 -4.33 24.39 1.25
N LEU A 9 -3.24 24.21 2.01
CA LEU A 9 -2.28 23.14 1.73
C LEU A 9 -2.92 21.75 1.88
N ILE A 10 -3.65 21.52 2.98
CA ILE A 10 -4.37 20.25 3.22
C ILE A 10 -5.39 20.03 2.10
N GLY A 11 -6.15 21.06 1.71
CA GLY A 11 -7.11 20.97 0.62
C GLY A 11 -6.48 20.62 -0.73
N LEU A 12 -5.32 21.21 -1.05
CA LEU A 12 -4.58 20.87 -2.27
C LEU A 12 -4.07 19.42 -2.23
N LEU A 13 -3.49 18.99 -1.11
CA LEU A 13 -3.01 17.61 -0.96
C LEU A 13 -4.17 16.60 -1.07
N ALA A 14 -5.32 16.90 -0.45
CA ALA A 14 -6.53 16.06 -0.56
C ALA A 14 -7.09 16.00 -1.99
N CYS A 15 -6.79 17.00 -2.83
CA CYS A 15 -7.16 16.99 -4.24
C CYS A 15 -6.20 16.16 -5.11
N LEU A 16 -5.09 15.60 -4.61
CA LEU A 16 -4.20 14.75 -5.43
C LEU A 16 -4.74 13.31 -5.58
N PRO A 17 -4.83 12.73 -6.80
CA PRO A 17 -5.39 11.38 -6.99
C PRO A 17 -4.39 10.29 -6.61
N SER A 18 -4.87 9.09 -6.27
CA SER A 18 -4.00 7.93 -6.01
C SER A 18 -3.27 7.47 -7.28
N PRO A 19 -1.95 7.18 -7.24
CA PRO A 19 -1.19 6.66 -8.38
C PRO A 19 -1.50 5.21 -8.74
N HIS A 20 -2.09 4.46 -7.81
CA HIS A 20 -2.64 3.14 -8.10
C HIS A 20 -4.07 3.35 -8.59
N GLN A 21 -4.31 3.17 -9.90
CA GLN A 21 -5.67 3.15 -10.45
C GLN A 21 -6.40 1.88 -9.97
N ARG A 22 -6.75 1.85 -8.68
CA ARG A 22 -7.94 1.16 -8.23
C ARG A 22 -9.10 1.91 -8.89
N ILE A 23 -9.96 1.21 -9.61
CA ILE A 23 -11.22 1.80 -10.06
C ILE A 23 -12.06 2.03 -8.81
N GLU A 24 -11.86 3.18 -8.14
CA GLU A 24 -12.48 3.52 -6.84
C GLU A 24 -13.98 3.80 -6.98
N VAL A 25 -14.42 4.16 -8.18
CA VAL A 25 -15.83 4.43 -8.50
C VAL A 25 -16.15 3.69 -9.78
N ALA A 26 -17.11 2.77 -9.69
CA ALA A 26 -17.71 2.14 -10.85
C ALA A 26 -18.41 3.21 -11.70
N SER A 27 -17.96 3.43 -12.94
CA SER A 27 -18.74 4.28 -13.85
C SER A 27 -20.07 3.61 -14.19
N GLN A 28 -21.09 4.39 -14.51
CA GLN A 28 -22.37 3.85 -14.95
C GLN A 28 -22.14 2.96 -16.19
N PRO A 29 -22.64 1.70 -16.20
CA PRO A 29 -22.54 0.84 -17.35
C PRO A 29 -23.31 1.44 -18.53
N SER A 30 -22.81 1.26 -19.75
CA SER A 30 -23.51 1.77 -20.93
C SER A 30 -24.81 1.00 -21.16
N LEU A 31 -25.80 1.65 -21.79
CA LEU A 31 -27.07 0.99 -22.11
C LEU A 31 -26.84 -0.26 -22.99
N ASP A 32 -25.89 -0.21 -23.91
CA ASP A 32 -25.52 -1.35 -24.75
C ASP A 32 -24.99 -2.54 -23.94
N GLN A 33 -24.22 -2.29 -22.87
CA GLN A 33 -23.75 -3.35 -21.97
C GLN A 33 -24.91 -3.99 -21.21
N ILE A 34 -25.88 -3.19 -20.75
CA ILE A 34 -27.07 -3.67 -20.04
C ILE A 34 -27.99 -4.45 -20.99
N GLN A 35 -28.19 -3.97 -22.21
CA GLN A 35 -29.07 -4.62 -23.20
C GLN A 35 -28.60 -6.01 -23.63
N ARG A 36 -27.32 -6.35 -23.42
CA ARG A 36 -26.83 -7.72 -23.59
C ARG A 36 -27.41 -8.71 -22.57
N VAL A 37 -27.75 -8.23 -21.36
CA VAL A 37 -28.32 -9.04 -20.28
C VAL A 37 -29.80 -8.80 -20.04
N GLU A 38 -30.32 -7.61 -20.39
CA GLU A 38 -31.73 -7.23 -20.31
C GLU A 38 -32.14 -6.44 -21.57
N PRO A 39 -32.53 -7.11 -22.67
CA PRO A 39 -32.84 -6.46 -23.95
C PRO A 39 -33.99 -5.47 -23.91
N ALA A 40 -34.90 -5.59 -22.93
CA ALA A 40 -36.01 -4.65 -22.73
C ALA A 40 -35.57 -3.32 -22.10
N ALA A 41 -34.36 -3.24 -21.53
CA ALA A 41 -33.85 -2.02 -20.93
C ALA A 41 -33.74 -0.88 -21.95
N ARG A 42 -34.34 0.26 -21.64
CA ARG A 42 -34.28 1.49 -22.44
C ARG A 42 -33.67 2.65 -21.69
N THR A 43 -33.75 2.65 -20.37
CA THR A 43 -33.18 3.70 -19.53
C THR A 43 -32.51 3.11 -18.29
N ILE A 44 -31.47 3.80 -17.83
CA ILE A 44 -30.75 3.52 -16.59
C ILE A 44 -30.82 4.78 -15.72
N ALA A 45 -31.04 4.61 -14.42
CA ALA A 45 -31.04 5.74 -13.49
C ALA A 45 -29.66 6.40 -13.43
N ASP A 46 -29.61 7.73 -13.36
CA ASP A 46 -28.36 8.51 -13.34
C ASP A 46 -27.53 8.30 -12.06
N THR A 47 -28.18 7.86 -10.97
CA THR A 47 -27.54 7.66 -9.68
C THR A 47 -27.71 6.23 -9.19
N THR A 48 -26.74 5.78 -8.38
CA THR A 48 -26.82 4.51 -7.70
C THR A 48 -27.65 4.59 -6.41
N ASP A 49 -28.22 3.47 -5.99
CA ASP A 49 -28.72 3.30 -4.62
C ASP A 49 -27.57 3.22 -3.59
N HIS A 50 -27.93 3.07 -2.31
CA HIS A 50 -26.98 2.90 -1.19
C HIS A 50 -26.08 1.64 -1.30
N ARG A 51 -26.37 0.75 -2.25
CA ARG A 51 -25.64 -0.48 -2.56
C ARG A 51 -24.79 -0.33 -3.83
N GLY A 52 -24.76 0.86 -4.43
CA GLY A 52 -24.02 1.10 -5.67
C GLY A 52 -24.67 0.48 -6.91
N ARG A 53 -26.00 0.31 -6.92
CA ARG A 53 -26.73 -0.25 -8.05
C ARG A 53 -27.54 0.79 -8.79
N TRP A 54 -27.61 0.68 -10.11
CA TRP A 54 -28.45 1.54 -10.94
C TRP A 54 -29.75 0.85 -11.29
N ALA A 55 -30.89 1.53 -11.10
CA ALA A 55 -32.17 1.02 -11.56
C ALA A 55 -32.26 1.03 -13.09
N ILE A 56 -32.91 0.02 -13.66
CA ILE A 56 -33.14 -0.09 -15.10
C ILE A 56 -34.65 -0.09 -15.40
N LEU A 57 -35.06 0.60 -16.45
CA LEU A 57 -36.46 0.73 -16.85
C LEU A 57 -36.64 0.45 -18.35
N ASP A 58 -37.83 -0.02 -18.71
CA ASP A 58 -38.24 -0.26 -20.09
C ASP A 58 -38.68 1.03 -20.82
N ALA A 59 -39.25 0.88 -22.02
CA ALA A 59 -39.74 2.00 -22.84
C ALA A 59 -40.87 2.79 -22.16
N ASP A 60 -41.68 2.12 -21.34
CA ASP A 60 -42.84 2.67 -20.64
C ASP A 60 -42.48 3.19 -19.24
N ARG A 61 -41.18 3.22 -18.90
CA ARG A 61 -40.63 3.58 -17.58
C ARG A 61 -41.08 2.64 -16.46
N ILE A 62 -41.39 1.39 -16.78
CA ILE A 62 -41.65 0.36 -15.79
C ILE A 62 -40.31 -0.16 -15.29
N PRO A 63 -40.08 -0.24 -13.96
CA PRO A 63 -38.86 -0.80 -13.41
C PRO A 63 -38.68 -2.26 -13.84
N LEU A 64 -37.54 -2.61 -14.42
CA LEU A 64 -37.19 -4.00 -14.76
C LEU A 64 -36.37 -4.65 -13.63
N GLY A 65 -35.63 -3.85 -12.88
CA GLY A 65 -34.71 -4.32 -11.85
C GLY A 65 -33.58 -3.32 -11.60
N SER A 66 -32.39 -3.82 -11.28
CA SER A 66 -31.19 -2.99 -11.12
C SER A 66 -29.92 -3.70 -11.58
N VAL A 67 -28.86 -2.95 -11.85
CA VAL A 67 -27.55 -3.49 -12.23
C VAL A 67 -26.44 -3.00 -11.30
N ALA A 68 -25.42 -3.82 -11.10
CA ALA A 68 -24.21 -3.46 -10.33
C ALA A 68 -22.96 -3.92 -11.07
N ARG A 69 -21.84 -3.20 -10.93
CA ARG A 69 -20.52 -3.66 -11.40
C ARG A 69 -19.76 -4.29 -10.23
N THR A 70 -18.86 -5.24 -10.49
CA THR A 70 -18.06 -5.89 -9.43
C THR A 70 -16.91 -5.03 -8.91
N LEU A 71 -16.37 -4.13 -9.73
CA LEU A 71 -15.37 -3.15 -9.27
C LEU A 71 -16.07 -1.97 -8.60
N PRO A 72 -15.46 -1.32 -7.56
CA PRO A 72 -14.14 -1.57 -6.96
C PRO A 72 -13.99 -2.86 -6.14
N GLU A 73 -15.08 -3.47 -5.68
CA GLU A 73 -15.02 -4.50 -4.63
C GLU A 73 -14.23 -5.75 -5.04
N ALA A 74 -14.19 -6.07 -6.34
CA ALA A 74 -13.42 -7.18 -6.91
C ALA A 74 -11.92 -6.90 -7.11
N ASN A 75 -11.40 -5.70 -6.78
CA ASN A 75 -9.97 -5.38 -6.96
C ASN A 75 -9.04 -6.34 -6.19
N GLY A 76 -9.50 -6.91 -5.08
CA GLY A 76 -8.73 -7.87 -4.26
C GLY A 76 -8.73 -9.30 -4.81
N SER A 77 -9.54 -9.61 -5.83
CA SER A 77 -9.62 -10.95 -6.42
C SER A 77 -8.90 -10.97 -7.77
N VAL A 78 -7.66 -11.45 -7.77
CA VAL A 78 -6.79 -11.50 -8.95
C VAL A 78 -6.79 -12.93 -9.52
N GLY A 79 -7.06 -13.04 -10.83
CA GLY A 79 -6.94 -14.30 -11.56
C GLY A 79 -5.49 -14.62 -11.91
N TYR A 80 -5.24 -15.11 -13.13
CA TYR A 80 -3.88 -15.45 -13.56
C TYR A 80 -3.02 -14.20 -13.89
N ARG A 81 -3.62 -13.08 -14.32
CA ARG A 81 -2.88 -11.79 -14.52
C ARG A 81 -3.47 -10.56 -13.83
N GLY A 82 -4.77 -10.54 -13.54
CA GLY A 82 -5.41 -9.33 -13.02
C GLY A 82 -6.89 -9.55 -12.67
N PRO A 83 -7.56 -8.52 -12.11
CA PRO A 83 -8.97 -8.63 -11.72
C PRO A 83 -9.90 -8.66 -12.94
N THR A 84 -11.05 -9.29 -12.76
CA THR A 84 -12.12 -9.34 -13.77
C THR A 84 -13.33 -8.53 -13.32
N GLU A 85 -13.82 -7.69 -14.22
CA GLU A 85 -15.01 -6.89 -14.00
C GLU A 85 -16.24 -7.54 -14.62
N ALA A 86 -17.30 -7.67 -13.83
CA ALA A 86 -18.59 -8.19 -14.27
C ALA A 86 -19.73 -7.23 -13.92
N LEU A 87 -20.80 -7.30 -14.71
CA LEU A 87 -22.09 -6.66 -14.51
C LEU A 87 -23.06 -7.70 -13.94
N LEU A 88 -23.65 -7.43 -12.79
CA LEU A 88 -24.70 -8.22 -12.17
C LEU A 88 -26.04 -7.57 -12.47
N LEU A 89 -26.98 -8.34 -13.03
CA LEU A 89 -28.37 -7.95 -13.18
C LEU A 89 -29.19 -8.51 -12.01
N PHE A 90 -29.96 -7.65 -11.36
CA PHE A 90 -30.89 -7.99 -10.28
C PHE A 90 -32.33 -7.76 -10.73
N ASP A 91 -33.23 -8.63 -10.31
CA ASP A 91 -34.67 -8.36 -10.42
C ASP A 91 -35.16 -7.35 -9.38
N GLN A 92 -36.47 -7.09 -9.39
CA GLN A 92 -37.13 -6.18 -8.44
C GLN A 92 -37.08 -6.68 -6.99
N GLN A 93 -36.81 -7.98 -6.77
CA GLN A 93 -36.68 -8.60 -5.46
C GLN A 93 -35.23 -8.56 -4.94
N ASN A 94 -34.30 -7.94 -5.69
CA ASN A 94 -32.86 -7.88 -5.41
C ASN A 94 -32.17 -9.24 -5.48
N ILE A 95 -32.66 -10.11 -6.37
CA ILE A 95 -32.09 -11.42 -6.66
C ILE A 95 -31.32 -11.35 -7.97
N VAL A 96 -30.10 -11.90 -8.01
CA VAL A 96 -29.27 -11.97 -9.20
C VAL A 96 -29.96 -12.83 -10.26
N ARG A 97 -30.22 -12.25 -11.43
CA ARG A 97 -30.77 -12.93 -12.61
C ARG A 97 -29.70 -13.39 -13.59
N SER A 98 -28.67 -12.58 -13.79
CA SER A 98 -27.60 -12.88 -14.74
C SER A 98 -26.35 -12.08 -14.44
N ILE A 99 -25.25 -12.55 -15.01
CA ILE A 99 -23.94 -11.93 -14.91
C ILE A 99 -23.35 -11.83 -16.31
N ALA A 100 -22.72 -10.71 -16.62
CA ALA A 100 -21.95 -10.54 -17.85
C ALA A 100 -20.59 -9.95 -17.57
N VAL A 101 -19.54 -10.54 -18.15
CA VAL A 101 -18.17 -10.01 -18.07
C VAL A 101 -18.09 -8.73 -18.90
N LEU A 102 -17.61 -7.64 -18.29
CA LEU A 102 -17.40 -6.36 -18.97
C LEU A 102 -15.99 -6.26 -19.55
N GLN A 103 -14.99 -6.51 -18.72
CA GLN A 103 -13.58 -6.47 -19.07
C GLN A 103 -12.78 -7.33 -18.09
N SER A 104 -11.61 -7.80 -18.52
CA SER A 104 -10.70 -8.57 -17.68
C SER A 104 -9.27 -8.18 -17.97
N HIS A 105 -8.42 -8.19 -16.94
CA HIS A 105 -6.98 -8.08 -17.09
C HIS A 105 -6.29 -9.46 -17.15
N ASP A 106 -7.07 -10.53 -17.23
CA ASP A 106 -6.59 -11.90 -17.33
C ASP A 106 -6.27 -12.33 -18.79
N THR A 107 -5.79 -13.54 -19.00
CA THR A 107 -5.55 -14.11 -20.35
C THR A 107 -6.86 -14.25 -21.12
N ASP A 108 -6.91 -13.70 -22.34
CA ASP A 108 -8.12 -13.61 -23.17
C ASP A 108 -8.80 -14.98 -23.38
N GLU A 109 -8.02 -16.03 -23.66
CA GLU A 109 -8.54 -17.38 -23.88
C GLU A 109 -9.22 -17.98 -22.64
N HIS A 110 -8.67 -17.74 -21.44
CA HIS A 110 -9.29 -18.20 -20.19
C HIS A 110 -10.55 -17.40 -19.87
N VAL A 111 -10.54 -16.10 -20.14
CA VAL A 111 -11.71 -15.24 -19.93
C VAL A 111 -12.85 -15.66 -20.86
N ASP A 112 -12.55 -15.99 -22.11
CA ASP A 112 -13.55 -16.44 -23.07
C ASP A 112 -14.11 -17.81 -22.69
N ALA A 113 -13.29 -18.74 -22.19
CA ALA A 113 -13.78 -20.01 -21.63
C ALA A 113 -14.77 -19.81 -20.47
N VAL A 114 -14.58 -18.79 -19.63
CA VAL A 114 -15.53 -18.45 -18.55
C VAL A 114 -16.80 -17.80 -19.09
N LYS A 115 -16.70 -16.89 -20.07
CA LYS A 115 -17.88 -16.29 -20.73
C LYS A 115 -18.73 -17.33 -21.44
N ASP A 116 -18.09 -18.33 -22.05
CA ASP A 116 -18.72 -19.38 -22.84
C ASP A 116 -19.19 -20.59 -22.00
N SER A 117 -19.13 -20.49 -20.66
CA SER A 117 -19.68 -21.49 -19.73
C SER A 117 -20.98 -21.02 -19.07
N PRO A 118 -22.15 -21.35 -19.63
CA PRO A 118 -23.45 -21.10 -19.00
C PRO A 118 -23.58 -21.76 -17.63
N GLU A 119 -22.98 -22.93 -17.44
CA GLU A 119 -23.00 -23.67 -16.18
C GLU A 119 -22.36 -22.85 -15.06
N PHE A 120 -21.20 -22.23 -15.32
CA PHE A 120 -20.52 -21.36 -14.36
C PHE A 120 -21.38 -20.13 -13.98
N LEU A 121 -21.87 -19.39 -14.98
CA LEU A 121 -22.64 -18.16 -14.73
C LEU A 121 -23.99 -18.44 -14.02
N LYS A 122 -24.59 -19.63 -14.23
CA LYS A 122 -25.83 -20.04 -13.56
C LYS A 122 -25.66 -20.23 -12.05
N GLN A 123 -24.46 -20.53 -11.56
CA GLN A 123 -24.21 -20.75 -10.12
C GLN A 123 -24.50 -19.49 -9.28
N PHE A 124 -24.49 -18.31 -9.90
CA PHE A 124 -24.80 -17.04 -9.24
C PHE A 124 -26.26 -16.61 -9.37
N GLN A 125 -27.07 -17.29 -10.19
CA GLN A 125 -28.49 -16.98 -10.33
C GLN A 125 -29.24 -17.35 -9.06
N GLY A 126 -30.15 -16.50 -8.60
CA GLY A 126 -30.87 -16.72 -7.36
C GLY A 126 -30.18 -16.18 -6.11
N LEU A 127 -28.96 -15.64 -6.22
CA LEU A 127 -28.27 -15.03 -5.09
C LEU A 127 -28.89 -13.69 -4.69
N THR A 128 -29.06 -13.50 -3.40
CA THR A 128 -29.49 -12.24 -2.79
C THR A 128 -28.33 -11.26 -2.64
N TRP A 129 -28.64 -9.99 -2.41
CA TRP A 129 -27.65 -9.03 -1.90
C TRP A 129 -27.20 -9.47 -0.50
N GLY A 130 -25.99 -10.00 -0.39
CA GLY A 130 -25.50 -10.81 0.74
C GLY A 130 -24.94 -12.17 0.31
N GLY A 131 -25.04 -12.51 -0.98
CA GLY A 131 -24.41 -13.70 -1.60
C GLY A 131 -24.95 -15.04 -1.11
N LYS A 132 -26.21 -15.06 -0.65
CA LYS A 132 -26.90 -16.26 -0.20
C LYS A 132 -28.08 -16.59 -1.11
N LEU A 133 -28.41 -17.87 -1.21
CA LEU A 133 -29.64 -18.32 -1.86
C LEU A 133 -30.86 -17.97 -1.01
N ALA A 134 -32.06 -18.09 -1.59
CA ALA A 134 -33.32 -17.73 -0.94
C ALA A 134 -33.59 -18.52 0.36
N ASP A 135 -32.98 -19.69 0.52
CA ASP A 135 -33.03 -20.52 1.73
C ASP A 135 -31.97 -20.16 2.78
N GLY A 136 -31.12 -19.16 2.50
CA GLY A 136 -30.05 -18.69 3.37
C GLY A 136 -28.74 -19.46 3.26
N SER A 137 -28.64 -20.46 2.38
CA SER A 137 -27.41 -21.20 2.12
C SER A 137 -26.38 -20.36 1.35
N VAL A 138 -25.10 -20.69 1.52
CA VAL A 138 -23.98 -20.10 0.78
C VAL A 138 -23.72 -21.01 -0.44
N PRO A 139 -23.63 -20.46 -1.66
CA PRO A 139 -23.36 -21.27 -2.84
C PRO A 139 -21.93 -21.85 -2.80
N GLU A 140 -21.82 -23.13 -3.11
CA GLU A 140 -20.54 -23.73 -3.48
C GLU A 140 -20.28 -23.38 -4.95
N ILE A 141 -19.09 -22.82 -5.24
CA ILE A 141 -18.77 -22.34 -6.59
C ILE A 141 -17.72 -23.25 -7.22
N ASP A 142 -18.11 -23.91 -8.30
CA ASP A 142 -17.23 -24.71 -9.14
C ASP A 142 -16.55 -23.83 -10.19
N GLY A 143 -15.23 -24.00 -10.36
CA GLY A 143 -14.47 -23.34 -11.41
C GLY A 143 -14.66 -23.96 -12.80
N VAL A 144 -14.27 -23.23 -13.83
CA VAL A 144 -14.31 -23.68 -15.23
C VAL A 144 -13.04 -24.47 -15.55
N SER A 145 -13.18 -25.70 -16.03
CA SER A 145 -12.05 -26.54 -16.44
C SER A 145 -11.19 -25.85 -17.50
N GLY A 146 -9.88 -25.77 -17.28
CA GLY A 146 -8.95 -25.06 -18.17
C GLY A 146 -8.90 -23.54 -17.98
N ALA A 147 -9.77 -22.97 -17.15
CA ALA A 147 -9.78 -21.56 -16.76
C ALA A 147 -10.06 -21.39 -15.24
N THR A 148 -9.67 -22.37 -14.43
CA THR A 148 -10.09 -22.52 -13.03
C THR A 148 -9.74 -21.28 -12.21
N LEU A 149 -8.49 -20.80 -12.26
CA LEU A 149 -8.06 -19.63 -11.50
C LEU A 149 -8.79 -18.34 -11.92
N THR A 150 -8.96 -18.12 -13.22
CA THR A 150 -9.71 -16.99 -13.76
C THR A 150 -11.17 -17.02 -13.32
N SER A 151 -11.81 -18.19 -13.36
CA SER A 151 -13.20 -18.37 -12.94
C SER A 151 -13.40 -18.19 -11.43
N LEU A 152 -12.52 -18.74 -10.59
CA LEU A 152 -12.62 -18.61 -9.13
C LEU A 152 -12.29 -17.20 -8.66
N ALA A 153 -11.36 -16.49 -9.31
CA ALA A 153 -11.12 -15.07 -9.05
C ALA A 153 -12.34 -14.21 -9.42
N MET A 154 -12.98 -14.48 -10.57
CA MET A 154 -14.23 -13.82 -10.94
C MET A 154 -15.34 -14.10 -9.91
N ALA A 155 -15.48 -15.34 -9.46
CA ALA A 155 -16.41 -15.72 -8.40
C ALA A 155 -16.12 -14.95 -7.10
N GLY A 156 -14.85 -14.88 -6.68
CA GLY A 156 -14.41 -14.10 -5.52
C GLY A 156 -14.79 -12.62 -5.63
N GLY A 157 -14.62 -12.03 -6.82
CA GLY A 157 -15.01 -10.65 -7.08
C GLY A 157 -16.52 -10.42 -7.05
N ILE A 158 -17.30 -11.36 -7.59
CA ILE A 158 -18.78 -11.34 -7.54
C ILE A 158 -19.27 -11.44 -6.09
N LEU A 159 -18.75 -12.40 -5.32
CA LEU A 159 -19.13 -12.61 -3.93
C LEU A 159 -18.71 -11.42 -3.04
N SER A 160 -17.53 -10.86 -3.26
CA SER A 160 -17.08 -9.64 -2.59
C SER A 160 -18.02 -8.46 -2.86
N ARG A 161 -18.47 -8.30 -4.12
CA ARG A 161 -19.45 -7.27 -4.50
C ARG A 161 -20.80 -7.47 -3.81
N LEU A 162 -21.21 -8.70 -3.59
CA LEU A 162 -22.42 -9.04 -2.85
C LEU A 162 -22.24 -8.89 -1.32
N GLY A 163 -21.07 -8.49 -0.84
CA GLY A 163 -20.77 -8.27 0.58
C GLY A 163 -20.39 -9.54 1.34
N VAL A 164 -19.98 -10.60 0.64
CA VAL A 164 -19.48 -11.84 1.25
C VAL A 164 -17.98 -11.73 1.42
N ALA A 165 -17.50 -11.84 2.66
CA ALA A 165 -16.09 -12.06 2.93
C ALA A 165 -15.73 -13.48 2.46
N THR A 166 -15.05 -13.59 1.32
CA THR A 166 -14.60 -14.87 0.79
C THR A 166 -13.25 -15.23 1.42
N GLY A 167 -13.18 -16.44 2.00
CA GLY A 167 -11.88 -17.11 2.13
C GLY A 167 -11.39 -17.58 0.76
N SER A 168 -10.28 -18.33 0.72
CA SER A 168 -9.82 -18.91 -0.54
C SER A 168 -10.88 -19.84 -1.15
N LEU A 169 -11.31 -19.49 -2.37
CA LEU A 169 -12.13 -20.35 -3.21
C LEU A 169 -11.29 -21.40 -3.94
N VAL A 170 -9.98 -21.21 -4.01
CA VAL A 170 -9.03 -22.14 -4.63
C VAL A 170 -8.76 -23.33 -3.71
N PHE A 171 -8.70 -23.11 -2.39
CA PHE A 171 -8.49 -24.15 -1.38
C PHE A 171 -9.56 -24.08 -0.27
N PRO A 172 -10.83 -24.34 -0.56
CA PRO A 172 -11.95 -24.06 0.34
C PRO A 172 -12.07 -25.05 1.51
N GLU A 173 -11.46 -26.23 1.43
CA GLU A 173 -11.73 -27.33 2.35
C GLU A 173 -11.29 -26.99 3.78
N PRO A 174 -12.15 -27.21 4.80
CA PRO A 174 -11.79 -26.95 6.19
C PRO A 174 -10.74 -27.93 6.69
N LEU A 175 -10.03 -27.56 7.75
CA LEU A 175 -9.11 -28.46 8.45
C LEU A 175 -9.86 -29.66 9.05
N THR A 176 -9.25 -30.84 8.97
CA THR A 176 -9.81 -32.09 9.49
C THR A 176 -9.00 -32.67 10.65
N LEU A 177 -9.64 -33.49 11.48
CA LEU A 177 -8.94 -34.19 12.56
C LEU A 177 -7.88 -35.15 12.02
N ALA A 178 -8.16 -35.82 10.89
CA ALA A 178 -7.20 -36.73 10.25
C ALA A 178 -5.91 -36.02 9.85
N GLU A 179 -6.02 -34.80 9.29
CA GLU A 179 -4.87 -33.94 8.98
C GLU A 179 -4.07 -33.58 10.22
N ALA A 180 -4.74 -33.22 11.33
CA ALA A 180 -4.10 -32.94 12.61
C ALA A 180 -3.34 -34.15 13.16
N GLN A 181 -3.90 -35.36 13.03
CA GLN A 181 -3.27 -36.61 13.48
C GLN A 181 -1.97 -36.93 12.72
N THR A 182 -1.78 -36.38 11.52
CA THR A 182 -0.52 -36.54 10.79
C THR A 182 0.66 -35.79 11.41
N PHE A 183 0.39 -34.82 12.28
CA PHE A 183 1.40 -34.05 13.05
C PHE A 183 1.36 -34.40 14.54
N PHE A 184 0.16 -34.63 15.07
CA PHE A 184 -0.11 -34.88 16.48
C PHE A 184 -0.86 -36.22 16.63
N PRO A 185 -0.17 -37.36 16.73
CA PRO A 185 -0.82 -38.68 16.71
C PRO A 185 -1.89 -38.91 17.79
N THR A 186 -1.81 -38.18 18.91
CA THR A 186 -2.77 -38.23 20.03
C THR A 186 -3.91 -37.23 19.90
N ALA A 187 -4.01 -36.49 18.79
CA ALA A 187 -5.09 -35.54 18.56
C ALA A 187 -6.46 -36.22 18.48
N SER A 188 -7.40 -35.72 19.28
CA SER A 188 -8.79 -36.17 19.29
C SER A 188 -9.77 -35.04 18.96
N GLN A 189 -9.35 -33.78 19.08
CA GLN A 189 -10.18 -32.60 18.85
C GLN A 189 -9.41 -31.51 18.11
N ILE A 190 -10.11 -30.82 17.21
CA ILE A 190 -9.65 -29.58 16.58
C ILE A 190 -10.71 -28.49 16.75
N HIS A 191 -10.29 -27.25 16.98
CA HIS A 191 -11.19 -26.10 17.05
C HIS A 191 -10.74 -25.00 16.10
N GLY A 192 -11.50 -24.81 15.02
CA GLY A 192 -11.25 -23.81 13.97
C GLY A 192 -11.21 -24.45 12.58
N ASN A 193 -11.48 -23.65 11.55
CA ASN A 193 -11.63 -24.15 10.16
C ASN A 193 -10.45 -23.78 9.25
N ARG A 194 -9.87 -22.60 9.47
CA ARG A 194 -8.74 -22.05 8.70
C ARG A 194 -7.42 -22.22 9.44
N MET A 195 -7.46 -21.94 10.72
CA MET A 195 -6.44 -22.21 11.71
C MET A 195 -7.13 -22.87 12.90
N ALA A 196 -6.51 -23.87 13.48
CA ALA A 196 -7.12 -24.68 14.51
C ALA A 196 -6.18 -24.91 15.67
N VAL A 197 -6.76 -24.88 16.87
CA VAL A 197 -6.11 -25.42 18.07
C VAL A 197 -6.32 -26.92 18.10
N VAL A 198 -5.24 -27.69 18.19
CA VAL A 198 -5.27 -29.15 18.28
C VAL A 198 -5.19 -29.57 19.75
N LYS A 199 -6.05 -30.50 20.16
CA LYS A 199 -6.12 -31.00 21.54
C LYS A 199 -6.17 -32.52 21.61
N ASP A 200 -5.70 -33.06 22.73
CA ASP A 200 -5.90 -34.46 23.10
C ASP A 200 -7.28 -34.71 23.74
N GLU A 201 -7.56 -35.96 24.09
CA GLU A 201 -8.83 -36.39 24.71
C GLU A 201 -9.12 -35.71 26.06
N SER A 202 -8.08 -35.33 26.79
CA SER A 202 -8.20 -34.60 28.06
C SER A 202 -8.47 -33.10 27.88
N GLY A 203 -8.44 -32.61 26.64
CA GLY A 203 -8.55 -31.20 26.29
C GLY A 203 -7.25 -30.42 26.43
N THR A 204 -6.11 -31.11 26.63
CA THR A 204 -4.79 -30.48 26.67
C THR A 204 -4.34 -30.10 25.27
N LYS A 205 -3.81 -28.88 25.14
CA LYS A 205 -3.35 -28.32 23.88
C LYS A 205 -2.10 -29.06 23.42
N LEU A 206 -2.12 -29.58 22.19
CA LEU A 206 -0.98 -30.27 21.57
C LEU A 206 -0.18 -29.36 20.64
N GLY A 207 -0.86 -28.37 20.03
CA GLY A 207 -0.26 -27.46 19.06
C GLY A 207 -1.31 -26.77 18.22
N TYR A 208 -0.90 -26.33 17.03
CA TYR A 208 -1.75 -25.62 16.08
C TYR A 208 -1.64 -26.23 14.69
N LEU A 209 -2.72 -26.07 13.92
CA LEU A 209 -2.80 -26.50 12.54
C LEU A 209 -3.30 -25.35 11.69
N VAL A 210 -2.63 -25.04 10.59
CA VAL A 210 -2.99 -23.93 9.70
C VAL A 210 -2.87 -24.37 8.24
N ARG A 211 -3.81 -23.96 7.39
CA ARG A 211 -3.71 -24.14 5.93
C ARG A 211 -3.18 -22.87 5.27
N THR A 212 -2.11 -22.96 4.47
CA THR A 212 -1.52 -21.79 3.81
C THR A 212 -2.47 -21.19 2.78
N GLY A 213 -3.21 -22.02 2.06
CA GLY A 213 -4.15 -21.60 1.02
C GLY A 213 -5.24 -20.65 1.51
N ALA A 214 -5.50 -20.53 2.80
CA ALA A 214 -6.47 -19.56 3.32
C ALA A 214 -5.90 -18.16 3.55
N LEU A 215 -4.59 -17.98 3.38
CA LEU A 215 -3.84 -16.75 3.59
C LEU A 215 -3.05 -16.36 2.34
N VAL A 216 -2.51 -17.34 1.63
CA VAL A 216 -1.74 -17.18 0.39
C VAL A 216 -2.16 -18.28 -0.57
N ASP A 217 -2.88 -17.92 -1.62
CA ASP A 217 -3.36 -18.83 -2.68
C ASP A 217 -3.03 -18.35 -4.10
N ASP A 218 -2.25 -17.29 -4.21
CA ASP A 218 -1.88 -16.61 -5.46
C ASP A 218 -0.43 -16.88 -5.90
N GLU A 219 0.34 -17.64 -5.13
CA GLU A 219 1.69 -18.09 -5.54
C GLU A 219 1.61 -19.27 -6.51
N ILE A 220 2.02 -19.05 -7.76
CA ILE A 220 1.85 -19.99 -8.86
C ILE A 220 3.16 -20.77 -9.12
N GLY A 221 3.04 -22.11 -9.17
CA GLY A 221 4.10 -23.03 -9.58
C GLY A 221 4.21 -23.14 -11.10
N TYR A 222 4.30 -24.37 -11.62
CA TYR A 222 4.39 -24.59 -13.06
C TYR A 222 3.02 -24.43 -13.75
N GLN A 223 1.95 -25.03 -13.21
CA GLN A 223 0.59 -24.94 -13.75
C GLN A 223 -0.42 -24.25 -12.81
N GLY A 224 -0.12 -24.17 -11.51
CA GLY A 224 -1.08 -23.62 -10.56
C GLY A 224 -0.53 -23.48 -9.14
N PRO A 225 -1.34 -22.93 -8.23
CA PRO A 225 -0.94 -22.73 -6.85
C PRO A 225 -0.88 -24.05 -6.07
N THR A 226 -0.10 -24.05 -5.00
CA THR A 226 0.06 -25.19 -4.09
C THR A 226 -0.17 -24.76 -2.65
N SER A 227 -1.15 -25.39 -1.99
CA SER A 227 -1.45 -25.19 -0.58
C SER A 227 -0.70 -26.20 0.28
N ALA A 228 -0.10 -25.71 1.36
CA ALA A 228 0.55 -26.52 2.38
C ALA A 228 -0.27 -26.56 3.67
N LEU A 229 -0.15 -27.68 4.37
CA LEU A 229 -0.63 -27.88 5.72
C LEU A 229 0.53 -27.68 6.69
N ILE A 230 0.33 -26.77 7.64
CA ILE A 230 1.32 -26.32 8.58
C ILE A 230 0.94 -26.78 9.98
N GLY A 231 1.79 -27.61 10.59
CA GLY A 231 1.72 -27.92 12.01
C GLY A 231 2.68 -27.02 12.79
N LEU A 232 2.23 -26.46 13.90
CA LEU A 232 3.07 -25.68 14.81
C LEU A 232 3.02 -26.30 16.21
N ASP A 233 4.17 -26.43 16.86
CA ASP A 233 4.21 -26.82 18.27
C ASP A 233 3.69 -25.70 19.21
N LEU A 234 3.77 -25.92 20.51
CA LEU A 234 3.28 -24.96 21.51
C LEU A 234 4.13 -23.69 21.55
N GLU A 235 5.37 -23.76 21.09
CA GLU A 235 6.33 -22.67 20.96
C GLU A 235 6.24 -21.97 19.58
N HIS A 236 5.24 -22.31 18.77
CA HIS A 236 5.04 -21.81 17.40
C HIS A 236 6.19 -22.12 16.44
N ARG A 237 6.92 -23.21 16.68
CA ARG A 237 7.92 -23.73 15.73
C ARG A 237 7.27 -24.64 14.72
N LEU A 238 7.76 -24.55 13.49
CA LEU A 238 7.29 -25.30 12.35
C LEU A 238 7.60 -26.79 12.51
N LEU A 239 6.57 -27.61 12.62
CA LEU A 239 6.69 -29.04 12.32
C LEU A 239 6.85 -29.19 10.80
N ARG A 240 7.39 -30.32 10.33
CA ARG A 240 7.66 -30.54 8.89
C ARG A 240 6.43 -30.25 8.01
N PRO A 241 6.43 -29.18 7.19
CA PRO A 241 5.28 -28.83 6.35
C PRO A 241 4.95 -29.94 5.36
N LYS A 242 3.69 -30.00 4.94
CA LYS A 242 3.22 -31.00 3.96
C LYS A 242 2.40 -30.32 2.89
N ILE A 243 2.58 -30.69 1.63
CA ILE A 243 1.65 -30.27 0.58
C ILE A 243 0.29 -30.90 0.88
N ARG A 244 -0.73 -30.05 0.96
CA ARG A 244 -2.11 -30.43 1.21
C ARG A 244 -2.84 -30.69 -0.11
N HIS A 245 -2.92 -29.66 -0.95
CA HIS A 245 -3.52 -29.69 -2.27
C HIS A 245 -2.65 -28.88 -3.24
N SER A 246 -2.64 -29.28 -4.51
CA SER A 246 -1.87 -28.59 -5.55
C SER A 246 -2.65 -28.62 -6.86
N PHE A 247 -2.63 -27.50 -7.58
CA PHE A 247 -3.07 -27.38 -8.97
C PHE A 247 -1.91 -27.54 -9.96
N ASP A 248 -0.73 -27.92 -9.46
CA ASP A 248 0.40 -28.25 -10.31
C ASP A 248 0.32 -29.69 -10.83
N ASN A 249 1.08 -30.01 -11.88
CA ASN A 249 0.99 -31.32 -12.49
C ASN A 249 1.72 -32.42 -11.72
N GLU A 250 1.09 -33.60 -11.64
CA GLU A 250 1.76 -34.82 -11.23
C GLU A 250 2.63 -35.38 -12.38
N PRO A 251 3.75 -36.09 -12.09
CA PRO A 251 4.23 -36.54 -10.77
C PRO A 251 5.13 -35.53 -10.05
N TYR A 252 5.20 -34.28 -10.51
CA TYR A 252 6.19 -33.32 -10.00
C TYR A 252 5.89 -32.86 -8.57
N VAL A 253 4.60 -32.75 -8.22
CA VAL A 253 4.17 -32.48 -6.83
C VAL A 253 4.66 -33.60 -5.91
N ASP A 254 4.55 -34.87 -6.32
CA ASP A 254 5.08 -36.00 -5.58
C ASP A 254 6.60 -35.94 -5.36
N TYR A 255 7.37 -35.44 -6.32
CA TYR A 255 8.82 -35.24 -6.14
C TYR A 255 9.08 -34.27 -4.99
N VAL A 256 8.32 -33.19 -4.90
CA VAL A 256 8.42 -32.23 -3.79
C VAL A 256 7.99 -32.88 -2.47
N ARG A 257 6.91 -33.68 -2.45
CA ARG A 257 6.46 -34.39 -1.23
C ARG A 257 7.55 -35.33 -0.68
N GLN A 258 8.31 -35.98 -1.57
CA GLN A 258 9.30 -36.99 -1.20
C GLN A 258 10.69 -36.40 -0.89
N GLU A 259 10.97 -35.17 -1.33
CA GLU A 259 12.29 -34.56 -1.17
C GLU A 259 12.53 -34.06 0.27
N ARG A 260 13.09 -34.94 1.11
CA ARG A 260 13.34 -34.64 2.53
C ARG A 260 14.29 -33.47 2.76
N SER A 261 15.28 -33.29 1.88
CA SER A 261 16.29 -32.24 2.05
C SER A 261 15.70 -30.84 1.82
N PHE A 262 14.68 -30.73 0.98
CA PHE A 262 13.92 -29.51 0.75
C PHE A 262 13.17 -29.09 2.02
N TRP A 263 12.33 -29.98 2.59
CA TRP A 263 11.51 -29.65 3.76
C TRP A 263 12.30 -29.41 5.05
N LYS A 264 13.45 -30.09 5.20
CA LYS A 264 14.30 -29.95 6.38
C LYS A 264 14.81 -28.52 6.58
N ARG A 265 14.85 -27.70 5.53
CA ARG A 265 15.23 -26.28 5.61
C ARG A 265 14.26 -25.43 6.43
N PHE A 266 12.99 -25.82 6.47
CA PHE A 266 11.94 -25.06 7.15
C PHE A 266 11.56 -25.64 8.53
N GLU A 267 11.88 -26.91 8.76
CA GLU A 267 11.52 -27.62 10.00
C GLU A 267 12.24 -27.03 11.22
N GLY A 268 11.48 -26.69 12.26
CA GLY A 268 11.97 -26.12 13.52
C GLY A 268 12.09 -24.59 13.55
N LEU A 269 11.94 -23.91 12.41
CA LEU A 269 11.92 -22.45 12.35
C LEU A 269 10.73 -21.90 13.14
N THR A 270 10.93 -20.78 13.85
CA THR A 270 9.78 -20.00 14.38
C THR A 270 9.04 -19.31 13.24
N LEU A 271 7.82 -18.82 13.51
CA LEU A 271 7.08 -18.03 12.53
C LEU A 271 7.83 -16.76 12.09
N GLU A 272 8.57 -16.11 13.00
CA GLU A 272 9.37 -14.93 12.69
C GLU A 272 10.59 -15.27 11.84
N GLU A 273 11.27 -16.38 12.15
CA GLU A 273 12.37 -16.89 11.34
C GLU A 273 11.88 -17.28 9.94
N LEU A 274 10.73 -17.93 9.86
CA LEU A 274 10.11 -18.32 8.59
C LEU A 274 9.67 -17.08 7.79
N ALA A 275 9.09 -16.06 8.43
CA ALA A 275 8.69 -14.83 7.75
C ALA A 275 9.89 -14.02 7.22
N ALA A 276 11.04 -14.10 7.90
CA ALA A 276 12.29 -13.48 7.47
C ALA A 276 13.08 -14.34 6.47
N PHE A 277 12.67 -15.59 6.25
CA PHE A 277 13.35 -16.53 5.36
C PHE A 277 13.23 -16.07 3.91
N ASP A 278 14.37 -15.85 3.25
CA ASP A 278 14.42 -15.42 1.85
C ASP A 278 14.99 -16.56 0.99
N PRO A 279 14.17 -17.27 0.18
CA PRO A 279 14.61 -18.45 -0.56
C PRO A 279 15.85 -18.25 -1.46
N PRO A 280 16.01 -17.12 -2.19
CA PRO A 280 17.22 -16.80 -2.93
C PRO A 280 18.47 -16.61 -2.04
N ALA A 281 18.35 -15.92 -0.90
CA ALA A 281 19.49 -15.64 -0.03
C ALA A 281 19.96 -16.89 0.74
N GLU A 282 19.01 -17.77 1.08
CA GLU A 282 19.28 -19.07 1.72
C GLU A 282 19.68 -20.17 0.72
N GLU A 283 19.93 -19.78 -0.54
CA GLU A 283 20.34 -20.66 -1.63
C GLU A 283 19.44 -21.92 -1.73
N VAL A 284 18.12 -21.71 -1.61
CA VAL A 284 17.15 -22.80 -1.76
C VAL A 284 17.16 -23.27 -3.20
N GLU A 285 17.77 -24.44 -3.40
CA GLU A 285 17.68 -25.16 -4.66
C GLU A 285 16.30 -25.82 -4.78
N GLY A 286 15.64 -25.59 -5.91
CA GLY A 286 14.39 -26.29 -6.23
C GLY A 286 14.62 -27.79 -6.44
N VAL A 287 13.58 -28.57 -6.19
CA VAL A 287 13.60 -30.03 -6.34
C VAL A 287 13.82 -30.38 -7.81
N SER A 288 14.72 -31.32 -8.08
CA SER A 288 15.04 -31.73 -9.45
C SER A 288 13.80 -32.25 -10.18
N GLY A 289 13.52 -31.70 -11.36
CA GLY A 289 12.31 -32.01 -12.13
C GLY A 289 11.04 -31.29 -11.65
N ALA A 290 11.02 -30.70 -10.46
CA ALA A 290 9.87 -30.00 -9.87
C ALA A 290 10.24 -28.59 -9.36
N THR A 291 11.19 -27.94 -10.03
CA THR A 291 11.79 -26.68 -9.57
C THR A 291 10.75 -25.58 -9.38
N MET A 292 9.86 -25.35 -10.35
CA MET A 292 8.82 -24.30 -10.24
C MET A 292 7.84 -24.56 -9.09
N THR A 293 7.35 -25.80 -8.95
CA THR A 293 6.44 -26.21 -7.87
C THR A 293 7.09 -26.05 -6.49
N SER A 294 8.32 -26.54 -6.34
CA SER A 294 9.06 -26.45 -5.09
C SER A 294 9.45 -25.01 -4.73
N MET A 295 9.81 -24.18 -5.71
CA MET A 295 10.09 -22.77 -5.48
C MET A 295 8.83 -22.00 -5.11
N ALA A 296 7.69 -22.27 -5.75
CA ALA A 296 6.41 -21.67 -5.35
C ALA A 296 6.07 -21.98 -3.89
N VAL A 297 6.28 -23.23 -3.45
CA VAL A 297 6.15 -23.59 -2.02
C VAL A 297 7.15 -22.82 -1.16
N ALA A 298 8.42 -22.73 -1.58
CA ALA A 298 9.46 -22.02 -0.84
C ALA A 298 9.17 -20.52 -0.69
N TYR A 299 8.53 -19.88 -1.67
CA TYR A 299 8.05 -18.50 -1.58
C TYR A 299 6.74 -18.35 -0.80
N THR A 300 5.86 -19.36 -0.87
CA THR A 300 4.59 -19.37 -0.13
C THR A 300 4.83 -19.37 1.38
N LEU A 301 5.79 -20.16 1.89
CA LEU A 301 5.96 -20.33 3.34
C LEU A 301 6.35 -19.04 4.10
N PRO A 302 7.32 -18.22 3.64
CA PRO A 302 7.65 -16.94 4.28
C PRO A 302 6.53 -15.90 4.17
N ARG A 303 5.87 -15.84 3.00
CA ARG A 303 4.72 -14.95 2.79
C ARG A 303 3.57 -15.35 3.70
N PHE A 304 3.26 -16.64 3.78
CA PHE A 304 2.28 -17.20 4.71
C PHE A 304 2.61 -16.84 6.16
N ALA A 305 3.86 -16.98 6.59
CA ALA A 305 4.25 -16.65 7.96
C ALA A 305 4.06 -15.15 8.24
N THR A 306 4.36 -14.30 7.26
CA THR A 306 4.13 -12.85 7.34
C THR A 306 2.64 -12.54 7.48
N GLU A 307 1.79 -13.12 6.64
CA GLU A 307 0.33 -12.93 6.70
C GLU A 307 -0.26 -13.50 7.99
N LEU A 308 0.19 -14.67 8.44
CA LEU A 308 -0.26 -15.29 9.69
C LEU A 308 0.10 -14.45 10.91
N LEU A 309 1.31 -13.87 10.96
CA LEU A 309 1.72 -12.97 12.04
C LEU A 309 0.92 -11.66 12.06
N ALA A 310 0.44 -11.20 10.91
CA ALA A 310 -0.44 -10.04 10.80
C ALA A 310 -1.90 -10.35 11.17
N ASP A 311 -2.29 -11.63 11.19
CA ASP A 311 -3.67 -12.07 11.33
C ASP A 311 -4.21 -11.97 12.77
N GLU A 312 -5.35 -11.28 12.92
CA GLU A 312 -6.00 -11.06 14.22
C GLU A 312 -6.62 -12.34 14.82
N GLU A 313 -7.06 -13.27 13.98
CA GLU A 313 -7.53 -14.58 14.43
C GLU A 313 -6.37 -15.36 15.06
N TRP A 314 -5.19 -15.35 14.41
CA TRP A 314 -3.99 -16.03 14.91
C TRP A 314 -3.53 -15.48 16.26
N LYS A 315 -3.41 -14.14 16.38
CA LYS A 315 -3.00 -13.48 17.63
C LYS A 315 -3.92 -13.79 18.80
N THR A 316 -5.20 -14.05 18.50
CA THR A 316 -6.21 -14.35 19.51
C THR A 316 -6.57 -15.84 19.59
N LEU A 317 -5.84 -16.70 18.87
CA LEU A 317 -6.17 -18.11 18.70
C LEU A 317 -5.95 -18.90 20.00
N GLY A 318 -7.03 -19.48 20.51
CA GLY A 318 -6.99 -20.19 21.80
C GLY A 318 -6.91 -19.30 23.04
N GLN A 319 -7.06 -17.97 22.90
CA GLN A 319 -7.20 -17.04 24.02
C GLN A 319 -8.65 -16.96 24.51
N THR A 320 -8.83 -16.74 25.82
CA THR A 320 -10.14 -16.46 26.41
C THR A 320 -10.63 -15.05 26.01
N PRO A 321 -11.95 -14.77 26.02
CA PRO A 321 -12.50 -13.47 25.60
C PRO A 321 -11.90 -12.26 26.33
N PHE A 322 -11.53 -12.43 27.60
CA PHE A 322 -10.88 -11.41 28.42
C PHE A 322 -9.43 -11.12 27.98
N GLN A 323 -8.66 -12.15 27.59
CA GLN A 323 -7.30 -12.00 27.09
C GLN A 323 -7.25 -11.29 25.73
N LYS A 324 -8.23 -11.55 24.85
CA LYS A 324 -8.35 -10.85 23.56
C LYS A 324 -8.44 -9.33 23.70
N GLN A 325 -9.13 -8.87 24.74
CA GLN A 325 -9.35 -7.45 25.02
C GLN A 325 -8.10 -6.74 25.59
N LEU A 326 -7.23 -7.50 26.27
CA LEU A 326 -5.96 -6.99 26.80
C LEU A 326 -4.87 -6.93 25.71
N HIS A 327 -4.83 -7.92 24.81
CA HIS A 327 -3.88 -7.97 23.69
C HIS A 327 -4.06 -6.82 22.71
N THR A 328 -5.31 -6.50 22.34
CA THR A 328 -5.64 -5.37 21.44
C THR A 328 -5.15 -4.02 21.96
N LEU A 329 -5.14 -3.82 23.29
CA LEU A 329 -4.61 -2.60 23.90
C LEU A 329 -3.07 -2.56 23.91
N GLN A 330 -2.42 -3.71 24.08
CA GLN A 330 -0.95 -3.83 24.17
C GLN A 330 -0.27 -3.74 22.79
N GLU A 331 -0.90 -4.28 21.75
CA GLU A 331 -0.36 -4.33 20.39
C GLU A 331 -0.35 -2.97 19.68
N SER A 332 -1.36 -2.13 19.99
CA SER A 332 -1.42 -0.74 19.55
C SER A 332 -0.22 0.09 20.03
N ILE A 333 0.46 -0.37 21.09
CA ILE A 333 1.64 0.30 21.67
C ILE A 333 2.96 -0.30 21.12
N GLN A 334 2.98 -1.57 20.69
CA GLN A 334 4.22 -2.29 20.31
C GLN A 334 4.56 -2.28 18.81
N THR A 335 3.62 -2.03 17.89
CA THR A 335 3.85 -2.10 16.42
C THR A 335 4.61 -0.91 15.81
N THR A 336 5.16 0.00 16.63
CA THR A 336 5.99 1.10 16.13
C THR A 336 7.46 0.67 16.12
N ARG A 337 7.94 0.04 15.03
CA ARG A 337 9.37 -0.29 14.87
C ARG A 337 10.17 1.02 14.73
N LEU A 338 10.84 1.44 15.79
CA LEU A 338 11.80 2.54 15.77
C LEU A 338 13.12 2.06 15.15
N SER A 339 13.38 2.40 13.88
CA SER A 339 14.68 2.16 13.25
C SER A 339 15.77 3.02 13.92
N ASP A 340 17.04 2.59 13.90
CA ASP A 340 18.18 3.39 14.38
C ASP A 340 18.25 4.76 13.66
N ALA A 341 17.83 4.81 12.39
CA ALA A 341 17.70 6.04 11.62
C ALA A 341 16.60 6.97 12.16
N ASP A 342 15.48 6.40 12.63
CA ASP A 342 14.39 7.14 13.27
C ASP A 342 14.82 7.69 14.62
N ILE A 343 15.49 6.88 15.43
CA ILE A 343 16.04 7.29 16.73
C ILE A 343 17.01 8.46 16.54
N ALA A 344 17.93 8.36 15.57
CA ALA A 344 18.88 9.44 15.28
C ALA A 344 18.18 10.75 14.88
N THR A 345 17.10 10.65 14.08
CA THR A 345 16.30 11.80 13.65
C THR A 345 15.52 12.43 14.82
N LEU A 346 14.91 11.61 15.68
CA LEU A 346 14.19 12.05 16.87
C LEU A 346 15.14 12.70 17.89
N VAL A 347 16.32 12.12 18.11
CA VAL A 347 17.36 12.70 18.96
C VAL A 347 17.78 14.08 18.43
N ALA A 348 17.99 14.23 17.12
CA ALA A 348 18.31 15.53 16.54
C ALA A 348 17.16 16.55 16.74
N LEU A 349 15.91 16.13 16.60
CA LEU A 349 14.74 16.99 16.84
C LEU A 349 14.62 17.46 18.29
N VAL A 350 14.99 16.62 19.27
CA VAL A 350 15.01 16.98 20.70
C VAL A 350 16.23 17.81 21.07
N LEU A 351 17.40 17.50 20.52
CA LEU A 351 18.65 18.22 20.82
C LEU A 351 18.65 19.65 20.27
N LEU A 352 18.10 19.88 19.08
CA LEU A 352 18.09 21.21 18.45
C LEU A 352 17.52 22.33 19.36
N PRO A 353 16.30 22.21 19.93
CA PRO A 353 15.76 23.25 20.81
C PRO A 353 16.57 23.40 22.11
N LEU A 354 17.16 22.32 22.64
CA LEU A 354 18.06 22.39 23.81
C LEU A 354 19.32 23.19 23.48
N LEU A 355 19.99 22.89 22.37
CA LEU A 355 21.18 23.62 21.91
C LEU A 355 20.90 25.10 21.62
N ILE A 356 19.70 25.42 21.11
CA ILE A 356 19.26 26.81 20.94
C ILE A 356 19.06 27.47 22.31
N ARG A 357 18.38 26.81 23.25
CA ARG A 357 18.08 27.33 24.60
C ARG A 357 19.36 27.61 25.40
N PHE A 358 20.34 26.72 25.36
CA PHE A 358 21.62 26.89 26.05
C PHE A 358 22.60 27.82 25.31
N GLY A 359 22.19 28.43 24.20
CA GLY A 359 23.03 29.38 23.45
C GLY A 359 24.20 28.74 22.69
N ALA A 360 24.32 27.41 22.68
CA ALA A 360 25.35 26.68 21.94
C ALA A 360 25.36 27.04 20.46
N MET A 361 24.17 27.24 19.87
CA MET A 361 24.02 27.63 18.46
C MET A 361 24.52 29.06 18.14
N ARG A 362 24.86 29.88 19.14
CA ARG A 362 25.51 31.19 18.96
C ARG A 362 27.00 31.06 18.68
N GLN A 363 27.63 29.98 19.15
CA GLN A 363 29.04 29.71 18.89
C GLN A 363 29.21 29.12 17.49
N THR A 364 30.11 29.73 16.70
CA THR A 364 30.28 29.36 15.28
C THR A 364 30.82 27.95 15.09
N TRP A 365 31.66 27.47 16.00
CA TRP A 365 32.22 26.11 15.96
C TRP A 365 31.14 25.05 16.27
N LEU A 366 30.36 25.21 17.34
CA LEU A 366 29.27 24.28 17.70
C LEU A 366 28.18 24.25 16.63
N ARG A 367 27.84 25.41 16.06
CA ARG A 367 26.91 25.47 14.93
C ARG A 367 27.43 24.70 13.72
N ARG A 368 28.73 24.78 13.40
CA ARG A 368 29.31 24.00 12.28
C ARG A 368 29.33 22.51 12.59
N LEU A 369 29.67 22.12 13.82
CA LEU A 369 29.61 20.73 14.26
C LEU A 369 28.19 20.18 14.12
N TRP A 370 27.17 20.93 14.56
CA TRP A 370 25.77 20.58 14.38
C TRP A 370 25.40 20.38 12.91
N LEU A 371 25.75 21.33 12.04
CA LEU A 371 25.45 21.23 10.61
C LEU A 371 26.15 20.04 9.95
N PHE A 372 27.38 19.73 10.38
CA PHE A 372 28.11 18.55 9.91
C PHE A 372 27.43 17.26 10.37
N ALA A 373 27.03 17.19 11.64
CA ALA A 373 26.29 16.06 12.19
C ALA A 373 24.95 15.84 11.46
N VAL A 374 24.21 16.90 11.16
CA VAL A 374 22.95 16.81 10.39
C VAL A 374 23.18 16.32 8.97
N TRP A 375 24.21 16.84 8.28
CA TRP A 375 24.56 16.41 6.94
C TRP A 375 24.92 14.91 6.90
N LEU A 376 25.72 14.44 7.86
CA LEU A 376 26.16 13.05 7.94
C LEU A 376 25.04 12.12 8.42
N VAL A 377 24.42 12.42 9.57
CA VAL A 377 23.48 11.53 10.26
C VAL A 377 22.10 11.56 9.63
N ILE A 378 21.50 12.74 9.40
CA ILE A 378 20.15 12.81 8.80
C ILE A 378 20.23 12.61 7.28
N GLY A 379 21.29 13.11 6.64
CA GLY A 379 21.48 13.01 5.20
C GLY A 379 21.97 11.65 4.74
N LEU A 380 23.23 11.30 5.05
CA LEU A 380 23.90 10.13 4.49
C LEU A 380 23.56 8.81 5.21
N TYR A 381 23.31 8.86 6.52
CA TYR A 381 22.96 7.66 7.31
C TYR A 381 21.45 7.38 7.31
N ALA A 382 20.64 8.33 7.78
CA ALA A 382 19.20 8.11 7.96
C ALA A 382 18.38 8.23 6.67
N GLY A 383 18.81 9.04 5.69
CA GLY A 383 18.04 9.30 4.47
C GLY A 383 16.71 10.04 4.68
N ASN A 384 16.48 10.59 5.88
CA ASN A 384 15.23 11.24 6.26
C ASN A 384 15.18 12.71 5.77
N LEU A 385 14.89 12.89 4.47
CA LEU A 385 14.70 14.20 3.86
C LEU A 385 13.22 14.44 3.49
N LEU A 386 12.69 15.58 3.92
CA LEU A 386 11.40 16.07 3.47
C LEU A 386 11.51 16.55 2.02
N SER A 387 10.84 15.84 1.10
CA SER A 387 10.78 16.13 -0.35
C SER A 387 9.34 16.31 -0.83
N LEU A 388 9.17 16.91 -2.02
CA LEU A 388 7.86 16.98 -2.69
C LEU A 388 7.32 15.61 -3.08
N ALA A 389 8.20 14.71 -3.53
CA ALA A 389 7.83 13.33 -3.87
C ALA A 389 7.26 12.60 -2.65
N LEU A 390 7.88 12.78 -1.47
CA LEU A 390 7.39 12.22 -0.21
C LEU A 390 6.02 12.78 0.17
N LEU A 391 5.86 14.11 0.16
CA LEU A 391 4.59 14.76 0.50
C LEU A 391 3.46 14.37 -0.46
N ALA A 392 3.75 14.27 -1.75
CA ALA A 392 2.82 13.80 -2.76
C ALA A 392 2.44 12.32 -2.54
N GLY A 393 3.42 11.44 -2.33
CA GLY A 393 3.18 10.02 -2.07
C GLY A 393 2.34 9.77 -0.82
N TRP A 394 2.60 10.49 0.27
CA TRP A 394 1.80 10.39 1.50
C TRP A 394 0.38 10.93 1.35
N ALA A 395 0.20 11.99 0.55
CA ALA A 395 -1.13 12.53 0.27
C ALA A 395 -2.00 11.55 -0.52
N THR A 396 -1.40 10.70 -1.35
CA THR A 396 -2.12 9.80 -2.26
C THR A 396 -2.22 8.36 -1.76
N SER A 397 -1.22 7.88 -1.03
CA SER A 397 -1.11 6.48 -0.60
C SER A 397 -1.24 6.28 0.91
N GLY A 398 -1.41 7.37 1.66
CA GLY A 398 -1.42 7.37 3.12
C GLY A 398 -0.02 7.46 3.73
N VAL A 399 0.04 7.76 5.03
CA VAL A 399 1.30 7.91 5.77
C VAL A 399 1.68 6.57 6.41
N THR A 400 2.84 6.03 6.04
CA THR A 400 3.40 4.82 6.63
C THR A 400 4.10 5.12 7.96
N TRP A 401 3.34 5.59 8.97
CA TRP A 401 3.88 6.02 10.27
C TRP A 401 4.56 4.89 11.06
N GLN A 402 4.25 3.63 10.74
CA GLN A 402 4.84 2.44 11.35
C GLN A 402 6.29 2.19 10.90
N LEU A 403 6.70 2.73 9.74
CA LEU A 403 7.97 2.41 9.09
C LEU A 403 8.98 3.58 9.08
N ALA A 404 8.53 4.81 9.35
CA ALA A 404 9.38 6.00 9.26
C ALA A 404 8.96 7.08 10.28
N LEU A 405 8.91 6.71 11.57
CA LEU A 405 8.41 7.60 12.62
C LEU A 405 9.23 8.89 12.72
N GLY A 406 10.56 8.81 12.57
CA GLY A 406 11.45 9.96 12.62
C GLY A 406 11.14 10.96 11.50
N LEU A 407 10.86 10.47 10.29
CA LEU A 407 10.50 11.28 9.13
C LEU A 407 9.11 11.93 9.29
N VAL A 408 8.14 11.19 9.85
CA VAL A 408 6.80 11.72 10.15
C VAL A 408 6.87 12.86 11.16
N VAL A 409 7.57 12.67 12.28
CA VAL A 409 7.74 13.72 13.30
C VAL A 409 8.50 14.91 12.71
N LEU A 410 9.52 14.68 11.87
CA LEU A 410 10.24 15.74 11.16
C LEU A 410 9.32 16.55 10.23
N ALA A 411 8.44 15.89 9.48
CA ALA A 411 7.46 16.54 8.61
C ALA A 411 6.46 17.39 9.42
N ILE A 412 5.91 16.83 10.50
CA ILE A 412 5.01 17.54 11.43
C ILE A 412 5.69 18.81 11.98
N VAL A 413 6.92 18.66 12.50
CA VAL A 413 7.72 19.79 13.01
C VAL A 413 7.97 20.84 11.93
N SER A 414 8.23 20.41 10.70
CA SER A 414 8.50 21.28 9.56
C SER A 414 7.29 22.10 9.12
N VAL A 415 6.07 21.60 9.31
CA VAL A 415 4.83 22.29 8.93
C VAL A 415 4.25 23.11 10.08
N ILE A 416 4.28 22.59 11.32
CA ILE A 416 3.63 23.21 12.48
C ILE A 416 4.45 24.34 13.10
N ILE A 417 5.79 24.23 13.13
CA ILE A 417 6.62 25.23 13.82
C ILE A 417 6.75 26.56 13.04
N PRO A 418 6.96 26.60 11.71
CA PRO A 418 7.13 27.87 11.00
C PRO A 418 5.97 28.88 11.18
N PRO A 419 4.69 28.48 11.27
CA PRO A 419 3.59 29.39 11.60
C PRO A 419 3.72 30.11 12.96
N THR A 420 4.44 29.51 13.92
CA THR A 420 4.57 30.05 15.29
C THR A 420 5.88 30.82 15.52
N ARG A 421 6.88 30.63 14.65
CA ARG A 421 8.21 31.23 14.79
C ARG A 421 8.69 31.92 13.52
N ARG A 422 9.49 32.98 13.66
CA ARG A 422 10.05 33.74 12.52
C ARG A 422 11.07 32.95 11.67
N GLY A 423 11.46 31.75 12.10
CA GLY A 423 12.42 30.88 11.41
C GLY A 423 11.82 29.50 11.12
N ASN A 424 12.29 28.86 10.05
CA ASN A 424 11.96 27.49 9.73
C ASN A 424 13.05 26.55 10.31
N PRO A 425 12.75 25.72 11.32
CA PRO A 425 13.74 24.84 11.93
C PRO A 425 14.31 23.83 10.94
N TYR A 426 13.49 23.33 10.01
CA TYR A 426 13.91 22.34 9.03
C TYR A 426 14.95 22.92 8.06
N CYS A 427 14.58 23.91 7.24
CA CYS A 427 15.50 24.47 6.24
C CYS A 427 16.78 25.09 6.85
N ASN A 428 16.70 25.62 8.08
CA ASN A 428 17.84 26.27 8.70
C ASN A 428 18.80 25.30 9.41
N HIS A 429 18.29 24.21 10.00
CA HIS A 429 19.04 23.39 10.94
C HIS A 429 18.93 21.88 10.76
N LEU A 430 17.91 21.35 10.08
CA LEU A 430 17.68 19.89 9.99
C LEU A 430 17.74 19.36 8.55
N CYS A 431 17.55 20.20 7.54
CA CYS A 431 17.67 19.82 6.14
C CYS A 431 19.15 19.51 5.80
N PRO A 432 19.51 18.27 5.42
CA PRO A 432 20.89 17.89 5.15
C PRO A 432 21.51 18.67 4.00
N HIS A 433 20.73 18.90 2.92
CA HIS A 433 21.19 19.69 1.78
C HIS A 433 21.43 21.16 2.15
N GLY A 434 20.55 21.75 2.96
CA GLY A 434 20.75 23.10 3.49
C GLY A 434 21.96 23.19 4.42
N ALA A 435 22.22 22.15 5.21
CA ALA A 435 23.38 22.07 6.09
C ALA A 435 24.69 21.99 5.30
N ALA A 436 24.75 21.13 4.28
CA ALA A 436 25.87 21.03 3.35
C ALA A 436 26.20 22.38 2.69
N GLN A 437 25.18 23.07 2.14
CA GLN A 437 25.36 24.39 1.55
C GLN A 437 25.87 25.43 2.56
N GLN A 438 25.41 25.37 3.83
CA GLN A 438 25.90 26.28 4.88
C GLN A 438 27.35 26.03 5.30
N LEU A 439 27.84 24.78 5.18
CA LEU A 439 29.22 24.41 5.48
C LEU A 439 30.18 24.86 4.39
N ILE A 440 29.80 24.68 3.12
CA ILE A 440 30.67 24.97 1.95
C ILE A 440 30.59 26.41 1.43
N ARG A 441 29.54 27.16 1.79
CA ARG A 441 29.33 28.54 1.29
C ARG A 441 30.54 29.44 1.54
N PRO A 442 30.84 30.37 0.61
CA PRO A 442 31.95 31.28 0.78
C PRO A 442 31.66 32.30 1.91
N LYS A 443 32.72 32.67 2.65
CA LYS A 443 32.66 33.76 3.65
C LYS A 443 32.30 35.08 2.96
N SER A 444 31.78 36.04 3.72
CA SER A 444 31.35 37.35 3.18
C SER A 444 32.45 38.07 2.39
N ASN A 445 33.71 37.93 2.81
CA ASN A 445 34.87 38.61 2.22
C ASN A 445 35.68 37.70 1.27
N SER A 446 35.14 36.55 0.87
CA SER A 446 35.84 35.60 0.00
C SER A 446 35.79 36.04 -1.47
N ARG A 447 36.91 35.94 -2.19
CA ARG A 447 36.96 36.16 -3.65
C ARG A 447 36.14 35.15 -4.46
N ARG A 448 35.82 33.98 -3.87
CA ARG A 448 34.94 32.98 -4.49
C ARG A 448 33.46 33.41 -4.51
N LYS A 449 33.08 34.39 -3.69
CA LYS A 449 31.68 34.81 -3.55
C LYS A 449 31.23 35.56 -4.80
N TRP A 450 30.28 34.97 -5.51
CA TRP A 450 29.62 35.61 -6.63
C TRP A 450 28.25 36.16 -6.20
N ASN A 451 28.09 37.48 -6.34
CA ASN A 451 26.79 38.12 -6.19
C ASN A 451 26.06 38.09 -7.54
N LEU A 452 24.92 37.40 -7.57
CA LEU A 452 24.06 37.39 -8.75
C LEU A 452 23.46 38.79 -8.96
N PRO A 453 23.47 39.31 -10.20
CA PRO A 453 22.84 40.59 -10.50
C PRO A 453 21.32 40.49 -10.30
N SER A 454 20.67 41.64 -10.07
CA SER A 454 19.24 41.72 -9.75
C SER A 454 18.35 41.21 -10.89
N TRP A 455 18.77 41.38 -12.14
CA TRP A 455 18.05 40.88 -13.32
C TRP A 455 17.98 39.35 -13.39
N LEU A 456 18.96 38.64 -12.82
CA LEU A 456 18.99 37.17 -12.81
C LEU A 456 18.42 36.61 -11.50
N SER A 457 18.73 37.23 -10.37
CA SER A 457 18.25 36.75 -9.06
C SER A 457 16.74 36.89 -8.85
N LYS A 458 16.09 37.91 -9.44
CA LYS A 458 14.63 38.10 -9.36
C LYS A 458 13.83 36.98 -10.05
N PRO A 459 14.06 36.65 -11.34
CA PRO A 459 13.33 35.57 -12.00
C PRO A 459 13.68 34.19 -11.40
N LEU A 460 14.95 33.94 -11.07
CA LEU A 460 15.34 32.69 -10.40
C LEU A 460 14.67 32.56 -9.03
N GLY A 461 14.43 33.65 -8.30
CA GLY A 461 13.67 33.62 -7.04
C GLY A 461 12.20 33.22 -7.20
N PHE A 462 11.65 33.29 -8.42
CA PHE A 462 10.29 32.85 -8.73
C PHE A 462 10.23 31.38 -9.19
N LEU A 463 11.34 30.84 -9.69
CA LEU A 463 11.43 29.47 -10.20
C LEU A 463 10.86 28.41 -9.23
N PRO A 464 11.18 28.40 -7.91
CA PRO A 464 10.62 27.41 -7.00
C PRO A 464 9.09 27.43 -6.90
N ALA A 465 8.47 28.61 -7.07
CA ALA A 465 7.01 28.73 -7.05
C ALA A 465 6.39 28.19 -8.35
N VAL A 466 7.05 28.41 -9.49
CA VAL A 466 6.64 27.82 -10.78
C VAL A 466 6.81 26.30 -10.74
N THR A 467 7.92 25.81 -10.21
CA THR A 467 8.17 24.37 -10.05
C THR A 467 7.10 23.73 -9.17
N LEU A 468 6.73 24.34 -8.04
CA LEU A 468 5.62 23.87 -7.20
C LEU A 468 4.30 23.77 -7.98
N LEU A 469 3.96 24.80 -8.75
CA LEU A 469 2.76 24.82 -9.58
C LEU A 469 2.77 23.69 -10.62
N LEU A 470 3.87 23.54 -11.35
CA LEU A 470 4.00 22.53 -12.40
C LEU A 470 3.99 21.11 -11.82
N VAL A 471 4.70 20.87 -10.72
CA VAL A 471 4.68 19.57 -10.02
C VAL A 471 3.27 19.23 -9.57
N TYR A 472 2.57 20.18 -8.96
CA TYR A 472 1.20 19.96 -8.51
C TYR A 472 0.25 19.65 -9.68
N LEU A 473 0.31 20.42 -10.77
CA LEU A 473 -0.51 20.17 -11.96
C LEU A 473 -0.16 18.83 -12.63
N ALA A 474 1.12 18.47 -12.69
CA ALA A 474 1.55 17.19 -13.23
C ALA A 474 0.98 16.02 -12.41
N LEU A 475 1.05 16.09 -11.07
CA LEU A 475 0.48 15.07 -10.18
C LEU A 475 -1.05 15.05 -10.22
N LEU A 476 -1.70 16.20 -10.43
CA LEU A 476 -3.16 16.29 -10.56
C LEU A 476 -3.66 15.63 -11.85
N ILE A 477 -2.94 15.79 -12.96
CA ILE A 477 -3.32 15.25 -14.29
C ILE A 477 -2.83 13.80 -14.47
N ARG A 478 -1.61 13.49 -14.00
CA ARG A 478 -0.97 12.16 -14.09
C ARG A 478 -0.38 11.79 -12.71
N PRO A 479 -1.17 11.14 -11.84
CA PRO A 479 -0.77 10.79 -10.48
C PRO A 479 0.50 9.96 -10.36
N ALA A 480 0.76 9.08 -11.34
CA ALA A 480 1.94 8.22 -11.40
C ALA A 480 3.22 8.94 -11.89
N THR A 481 3.20 10.25 -12.05
CA THR A 481 4.40 11.00 -12.47
C THR A 481 5.45 10.99 -11.36
N ASP A 482 6.63 10.45 -11.66
CA ASP A 482 7.76 10.56 -10.75
C ASP A 482 8.26 12.02 -10.70
N VAL A 483 8.23 12.63 -9.52
CA VAL A 483 8.68 14.01 -9.28
C VAL A 483 9.97 14.06 -8.46
N SER A 484 10.61 12.91 -8.23
CA SER A 484 11.83 12.74 -7.46
C SER A 484 13.01 13.58 -7.99
N PHE A 485 13.07 13.76 -9.31
CA PHE A 485 14.14 14.45 -10.02
C PHE A 485 14.18 15.97 -9.79
N VAL A 486 13.09 16.55 -9.29
CA VAL A 486 12.95 18.00 -9.08
C VAL A 486 13.85 18.49 -7.94
N GLU A 487 14.15 17.61 -6.97
CA GLU A 487 14.94 17.95 -5.79
C GLU A 487 16.20 17.08 -5.68
N PRO A 488 17.36 17.65 -5.31
CA PRO A 488 18.64 16.93 -5.17
C PRO A 488 18.68 16.05 -3.92
N PHE A 489 17.53 15.72 -3.34
CA PHE A 489 17.44 15.00 -2.07
C PHE A 489 17.68 13.50 -2.28
N HIS A 490 17.22 12.94 -3.40
CA HIS A 490 17.44 11.52 -3.73
C HIS A 490 18.93 11.16 -3.82
N GLY A 491 19.80 12.09 -4.24
CA GLY A 491 21.25 11.83 -4.30
C GLY A 491 21.93 11.63 -2.95
N TYR A 492 21.27 11.87 -1.81
CA TYR A 492 21.79 11.51 -0.48
C TYR A 492 21.68 10.02 -0.18
N LEU A 493 20.73 9.32 -0.82
CA LEU A 493 20.57 7.88 -0.76
C LEU A 493 21.55 7.21 -1.74
N TRP A 494 22.85 7.45 -1.57
CA TRP A 494 23.90 7.11 -2.56
C TRP A 494 23.97 5.62 -2.95
N HIS A 495 23.42 4.73 -2.13
CA HIS A 495 23.32 3.29 -2.38
C HIS A 495 22.13 2.92 -3.29
N LEU A 496 21.12 3.78 -3.42
CA LEU A 496 19.90 3.57 -4.21
C LEU A 496 19.71 4.62 -5.32
N ALA A 497 20.42 5.74 -5.23
CA ALA A 497 20.22 6.88 -6.10
C ALA A 497 20.76 6.63 -7.51
N SER A 498 20.02 7.07 -8.52
CA SER A 498 20.50 7.09 -9.89
C SER A 498 21.70 8.04 -10.05
N LEU A 499 22.55 7.76 -11.04
CA LEU A 499 23.70 8.62 -11.37
C LEU A 499 23.28 10.06 -11.67
N SER A 500 22.10 10.26 -12.28
CA SER A 500 21.55 11.59 -12.55
C SER A 500 21.18 12.33 -11.26
N ALA A 501 20.59 11.66 -10.27
CA ALA A 501 20.29 12.25 -8.96
C ALA A 501 21.56 12.65 -8.21
N ILE A 502 22.59 11.80 -8.21
CA ILE A 502 23.89 12.09 -7.58
C ILE A 502 24.56 13.29 -8.27
N ALA A 503 24.61 13.29 -9.61
CA ALA A 503 25.18 14.40 -10.38
C ALA A 503 24.45 15.71 -10.11
N TRP A 504 23.13 15.68 -9.96
CA TRP A 504 22.33 16.85 -9.60
C TRP A 504 22.65 17.38 -8.20
N THR A 505 22.77 16.50 -7.20
CA THR A 505 23.16 16.87 -5.84
C THR A 505 24.57 17.47 -5.79
N ILE A 506 25.53 16.87 -6.48
CA ILE A 506 26.90 17.41 -6.56
C ILE A 506 26.92 18.77 -7.26
N SER A 507 26.20 18.91 -8.37
CA SER A 507 26.14 20.17 -9.14
C SER A 507 25.58 21.32 -8.31
N THR A 508 24.49 21.08 -7.57
CA THR A 508 23.86 22.09 -6.70
C THR A 508 24.77 22.47 -5.51
N LEU A 509 25.56 21.54 -4.98
CA LEU A 509 26.59 21.84 -3.97
C LEU A 509 27.79 22.60 -4.55
N ALA A 510 28.26 22.22 -5.75
CA ALA A 510 29.34 22.90 -6.44
C ALA A 510 29.01 24.39 -6.70
N ILE A 511 27.79 24.68 -7.15
CA ILE A 511 27.32 26.06 -7.32
C ILE A 511 27.29 26.81 -5.98
N ALA A 512 26.93 26.14 -4.88
CA ALA A 512 26.85 26.75 -3.55
C ALA A 512 28.23 27.19 -2.98
N CYS A 513 29.34 26.64 -3.50
CA CYS A 513 30.70 27.10 -3.19
C CYS A 513 30.97 28.53 -3.68
N PHE A 514 30.24 29.01 -4.69
CA PHE A 514 30.40 30.34 -5.27
C PHE A 514 29.23 31.26 -4.95
N VAL A 515 28.00 30.76 -5.05
CA VAL A 515 26.77 31.50 -4.77
C VAL A 515 26.18 31.01 -3.45
N PRO A 516 26.24 31.79 -2.35
CA PRO A 516 25.77 31.33 -1.04
C PRO A 516 24.32 30.85 -1.06
N MET A 517 24.10 29.60 -0.64
CA MET A 517 22.78 28.94 -0.58
C MET A 517 22.03 28.94 -1.92
N ALA A 518 22.74 28.78 -3.05
CA ALA A 518 22.18 28.91 -4.38
C ALA A 518 20.87 28.14 -4.58
N TYR A 519 20.90 26.81 -4.43
CA TYR A 519 19.71 25.97 -4.61
C TYR A 519 18.66 26.23 -3.52
N CYS A 520 19.03 26.27 -2.23
CA CYS A 520 18.06 26.51 -1.16
C CYS A 520 17.34 27.88 -1.26
N ARG A 521 17.96 28.88 -1.89
CA ARG A 521 17.38 30.22 -2.09
C ARG A 521 16.62 30.37 -3.41
N LEU A 522 17.10 29.74 -4.47
CA LEU A 522 16.67 30.02 -5.85
C LEU A 522 16.05 28.80 -6.57
N GLY A 523 16.18 27.60 -6.03
CA GLY A 523 15.78 26.36 -6.72
C GLY A 523 14.91 25.41 -5.91
N CYS A 524 14.91 25.48 -4.58
CA CYS A 524 14.25 24.49 -3.73
C CYS A 524 12.73 24.75 -3.59
N PRO A 525 11.86 23.90 -4.17
CA PRO A 525 10.42 24.09 -4.12
C PRO A 525 9.85 23.71 -2.74
N THR A 526 10.32 22.64 -2.08
CA THR A 526 9.96 22.36 -0.67
C THR A 526 10.31 23.53 0.24
N GLY A 527 11.48 24.15 0.05
CA GLY A 527 11.90 25.32 0.80
C GLY A 527 10.96 26.51 0.62
N ARG A 528 10.47 26.71 -0.61
CA ARG A 528 9.50 27.76 -0.95
C ARG A 528 8.13 27.52 -0.31
N LEU A 529 7.67 26.27 -0.31
CA LEU A 529 6.42 25.84 0.34
C LEU A 529 6.47 26.15 1.85
N LEU A 530 7.54 25.75 2.54
CA LEU A 530 7.65 26.00 3.98
C LEU A 530 7.88 27.49 4.31
N ASP A 531 8.53 28.27 3.45
CA ASP A 531 8.68 29.72 3.63
C ASP A 531 7.35 30.48 3.49
N TRP A 532 6.40 29.94 2.74
CA TRP A 532 5.05 30.50 2.63
C TRP A 532 4.24 30.30 3.92
N LEU A 533 4.41 29.17 4.60
CA LEU A 533 3.77 28.89 5.90
C LEU A 533 4.36 29.69 7.07
N ARG A 534 5.61 30.16 6.92
CA ARG A 534 6.38 30.85 7.97
C ARG A 534 5.77 32.17 8.44
N LEU A 535 5.84 32.42 9.76
CA LEU A 535 5.43 33.68 10.38
C LEU A 535 6.32 34.86 9.91
N LYS A 536 5.69 35.85 9.29
CA LYS A 536 6.31 37.10 8.83
C LYS A 536 5.57 38.27 9.47
N GLY A 537 6.21 39.43 9.63
CA GLY A 537 5.56 40.61 10.22
C GLY A 537 4.30 41.08 9.48
N THR A 538 4.19 40.73 8.19
CA THR A 538 3.03 41.01 7.32
C THR A 538 2.09 39.80 7.16
N SER A 539 2.20 38.75 8.00
CA SER A 539 1.40 37.53 7.83
C SER A 539 -0.11 37.73 8.02
N GLN A 540 -0.52 38.85 8.61
CA GLN A 540 -1.92 39.25 8.73
C GLN A 540 -2.52 39.71 7.39
N GLN A 541 -1.68 40.06 6.40
CA GLN A 541 -2.13 40.52 5.08
C GLN A 541 -2.20 39.35 4.08
N ILE A 542 -3.15 39.43 3.16
CA ILE A 542 -3.26 38.51 2.02
C ILE A 542 -2.15 38.82 1.02
N SER A 543 -1.31 37.83 0.72
CA SER A 543 -0.24 37.94 -0.27
C SER A 543 -0.69 37.47 -1.65
N ARG A 544 0.04 37.86 -2.70
CA ARG A 544 -0.20 37.37 -4.07
C ARG A 544 -0.11 35.84 -4.18
N MET A 545 0.74 35.22 -3.35
CA MET A 545 0.86 33.77 -3.28
C MET A 545 -0.38 33.13 -2.64
N ASP A 546 -0.99 33.78 -1.64
CA ASP A 546 -2.23 33.29 -1.04
C ASP A 546 -3.37 33.27 -2.08
N LEU A 547 -3.47 34.32 -2.91
CA LEU A 547 -4.45 34.37 -4.00
C LEU A 547 -4.17 33.31 -5.08
N ALA A 548 -2.92 33.11 -5.46
CA ALA A 548 -2.54 32.10 -6.44
C ALA A 548 -2.83 30.67 -5.94
N VAL A 549 -2.52 30.37 -4.68
CA VAL A 549 -2.81 29.08 -4.04
C VAL A 549 -4.32 28.87 -3.91
N ALA A 550 -5.08 29.90 -3.53
CA ALA A 550 -6.54 29.83 -3.49
C ALA A 550 -7.14 29.55 -4.88
N GLY A 551 -6.64 30.22 -5.92
CA GLY A 551 -7.05 29.97 -7.30
C GLY A 551 -6.70 28.56 -7.77
N LEU A 552 -5.51 28.05 -7.42
CA LEU A 552 -5.09 26.68 -7.73
C LEU A 552 -5.97 25.65 -7.00
N LEU A 553 -6.35 25.91 -5.75
CA LEU A 553 -7.24 25.05 -4.98
C LEU A 553 -8.64 24.99 -5.60
N LEU A 554 -9.19 26.14 -5.99
CA LEU A 554 -10.47 26.20 -6.70
C LEU A 554 -10.39 25.42 -8.01
N PHE A 555 -9.33 25.63 -8.80
CA PHE A 555 -9.10 24.88 -10.04
C PHE A 555 -9.01 23.37 -9.78
N ALA A 556 -8.22 22.94 -8.79
CA ALA A 556 -8.04 21.53 -8.48
C ALA A 556 -9.34 20.86 -8.02
N TYR A 557 -10.12 21.57 -7.20
CA TYR A 557 -11.43 21.11 -6.75
C TYR A 557 -12.41 21.00 -7.94
N SER A 558 -12.49 22.01 -8.80
CA SER A 558 -13.32 21.98 -10.02
C SER A 558 -12.89 20.87 -10.99
N TYR A 559 -11.58 20.68 -11.17
CA TYR A 559 -11.02 19.61 -12.01
C TYR A 559 -11.37 18.23 -11.47
N ARG A 560 -11.29 18.03 -10.14
CA ARG A 560 -11.70 16.79 -9.49
C ARG A 560 -13.20 16.51 -9.59
N ILE A 561 -14.03 17.55 -9.55
CA ILE A 561 -15.48 17.42 -9.79
C ILE A 561 -15.76 17.04 -11.24
N LEU A 562 -15.01 17.58 -12.20
CA LEU A 562 -15.22 17.32 -13.63
C LEU A 562 -14.81 15.89 -14.06
N ILE A 563 -13.84 15.29 -13.36
CA ILE A 563 -13.28 13.97 -13.70
C ILE A 563 -13.87 12.83 -12.86
N ARG A 564 -14.54 13.16 -11.76
CA ARG A 564 -15.50 12.24 -11.12
C ARG A 564 -16.75 12.16 -11.96
#